data_AF-U6D4F0-F1
#
_entry.id   AF-U6D4F0-F1
#
_cell.length_a   1.000
_cell.length_b   1.000
_cell.length_c   1.000
_cell.angle_alpha   90.00
_cell.angle_beta   90.00
_cell.angle_gamma   90.00
#
_symmetry.space_group_name_H-M   'P 1'
#
loop_
_entity.id
_entity.type
_entity.pdbx_description
1 polymer ?
#
loop_
_entity_poly.entity_id
_entity_poly.type
_entity_poly.pdbx_seq_one_letter_code
_entity_poly.pdbx_strand_id
1 'polypeptide(L)'
;DNFPFDPPFVRVVLPVLSGGYVLGGGALCMELLTKQGWSSAYSIESVIMQINATLVKGKARVQFGANKNQYNLARAQQSYNSIVQIHEKNGWYTPPKEDG
;
A
#
# COMPACT_ATOMS: atom_id res chain seq x y z
N ASP A 1 1.66 7.83 15.51
CA ASP A 1 0.95 9.11 15.68
C ASP A 1 1.88 10.31 15.54
N ASN A 2 2.47 10.50 14.35
CA ASN A 2 3.44 11.58 14.09
C ASN A 2 3.21 12.22 12.70
N PHE A 3 1.96 12.18 12.22
CA PHE A 3 1.58 12.87 11.01
C PHE A 3 1.68 14.39 11.23
N PRO A 4 2.22 15.18 10.28
CA PRO A 4 2.57 14.82 8.91
C PRO A 4 4.04 14.41 8.70
N PHE A 5 4.85 14.26 9.75
CA PHE A 5 6.27 13.90 9.62
C PHE A 5 6.47 12.43 9.26
N ASP A 6 5.63 11.54 9.78
CA ASP A 6 5.50 10.16 9.33
C ASP A 6 4.28 9.98 8.41
N PRO A 7 4.32 9.05 7.44
CA PRO A 7 3.19 8.78 6.56
C PRO A 7 1.96 8.28 7.33
N PRO A 8 0.75 8.53 6.80
CA PRO A 8 -0.44 7.86 7.30
C PRO A 8 -0.34 6.35 7.04
N PHE A 9 -0.74 5.53 8.01
CA PHE A 9 -0.91 4.11 7.79
C PHE A 9 -2.23 3.84 7.07
N VAL A 10 -2.17 3.40 5.81
CA VAL A 10 -3.35 3.14 4.98
C VAL A 10 -3.49 1.65 4.69
N ARG A 11 -4.72 1.12 4.82
CA ARG A 11 -5.04 -0.27 4.49
C ARG A 11 -6.42 -0.38 3.85
N VAL A 12 -6.59 -1.40 3.02
CA VAL A 12 -7.89 -1.85 2.51
C VAL A 12 -8.64 -2.55 3.63
N VAL A 13 -9.91 -2.18 3.81
CA VAL A 13 -10.82 -2.83 4.76
C VAL A 13 -11.68 -3.87 4.04
N LEU A 14 -12.25 -3.49 2.89
CA LEU A 14 -13.09 -4.33 2.03
C LEU A 14 -13.18 -3.70 0.62
N PRO A 15 -13.51 -4.48 -0.43
CA PRO A 15 -13.52 -5.95 -0.45
C PRO A 15 -12.08 -6.51 -0.44
N VAL A 16 -11.95 -7.83 -0.42
CA VAL A 16 -10.64 -8.48 -0.59
C VAL A 16 -10.22 -8.34 -2.05
N LEU A 17 -9.00 -7.88 -2.28
CA LEU A 17 -8.45 -7.63 -3.61
C LEU A 17 -7.31 -8.59 -3.94
N SER A 18 -7.19 -8.99 -5.21
CA SER A 18 -5.98 -9.55 -5.80
C SER A 18 -5.36 -8.52 -6.75
N GLY A 19 -4.04 -8.49 -6.85
CA GLY A 19 -3.33 -7.44 -7.59
C GLY A 19 -3.39 -6.07 -6.88
N GLY A 20 -3.20 -4.99 -7.63
CA GLY A 20 -3.32 -3.61 -7.13
C GLY A 20 -2.25 -3.21 -6.11
N TYR A 21 -1.16 -3.97 -6.00
CA TYR A 21 -0.17 -3.82 -4.93
C TYR A 21 -0.78 -3.96 -3.51
N VAL A 22 -1.93 -4.63 -3.39
CA VAL A 22 -2.56 -4.94 -2.12
C VAL A 22 -1.97 -6.24 -1.57
N LEU A 23 -1.46 -6.16 -0.35
CA LEU A 23 -0.80 -7.25 0.36
C LEU A 23 -1.76 -8.02 1.26
N GLY A 24 -1.26 -9.09 1.87
CA GLY A 24 -1.93 -9.80 2.95
C GLY A 24 -2.39 -8.84 4.05
N GLY A 25 -3.56 -9.11 4.64
CA GLY A 25 -4.13 -8.25 5.68
C GLY A 25 -4.70 -6.92 5.20
N GLY A 26 -4.50 -6.55 3.92
CA GLY A 26 -5.01 -5.32 3.32
C GLY A 26 -3.99 -4.17 3.28
N ALA A 27 -2.71 -4.40 3.58
CA ALA A 27 -1.69 -3.36 3.44
C ALA A 27 -1.46 -2.98 1.97
N LEU A 28 -0.99 -1.76 1.73
CA LEU A 28 -0.62 -1.29 0.40
C LEU A 28 0.90 -1.25 0.26
N CYS A 29 1.43 -1.86 -0.80
CA CYS A 29 2.84 -1.78 -1.15
C CYS A 29 3.06 -0.56 -2.06
N MET A 30 3.26 0.61 -1.46
CA MET A 30 3.48 1.86 -2.20
C MET A 30 4.58 2.69 -1.53
N GLU A 31 5.55 3.16 -2.31
CA GLU A 31 6.70 3.92 -1.82
C GLU A 31 6.32 5.18 -1.04
N LEU A 32 5.33 5.96 -1.52
CA LEU A 32 4.86 7.17 -0.84
C LEU A 32 4.32 6.91 0.57
N LEU A 33 3.94 5.67 0.91
CA LEU A 33 3.44 5.31 2.24
C LEU A 33 4.55 4.80 3.17
N THR A 34 5.82 5.00 2.79
CA THR A 34 7.00 4.61 3.58
C THR A 34 7.77 5.84 4.04
N LYS A 35 8.64 5.68 5.04
CA LYS A 35 9.49 6.78 5.53
C LYS A 35 10.41 7.35 4.45
N GLN A 36 10.83 6.52 3.50
CA GLN A 36 11.75 6.92 2.44
C GLN A 36 11.04 7.69 1.32
N GLY A 37 9.80 7.29 0.97
CA GLY A 37 9.03 7.92 -0.10
C GLY A 37 8.03 8.98 0.34
N TRP A 38 7.74 9.08 1.64
CA TRP A 38 6.80 10.06 2.17
C TRP A 38 7.40 11.46 2.23
N SER A 39 6.59 12.45 1.87
CA SER A 39 6.87 13.86 2.09
C SER A 39 5.67 14.50 2.78
N SER A 40 5.93 15.27 3.84
CA SER A 40 4.91 16.06 4.53
C SER A 40 4.26 17.14 3.64
N ALA A 41 4.83 17.39 2.46
CA ALA A 41 4.25 18.26 1.44
C ALA A 41 3.11 17.61 0.65
N TYR A 42 2.93 16.29 0.71
CA TYR A 42 1.81 15.63 0.04
C TYR A 42 0.48 15.98 0.70
N SER A 43 -0.48 16.43 -0.12
CA SER A 43 -1.86 16.57 0.35
C SER A 43 -2.52 15.19 0.45
N ILE A 44 -3.41 15.01 1.42
CA ILE A 44 -4.18 13.77 1.56
C ILE A 44 -4.98 13.45 0.29
N GLU A 45 -5.48 14.48 -0.42
CA GLU A 45 -6.14 14.31 -1.71
C GLU A 45 -5.22 13.66 -2.75
N SER A 46 -3.98 14.14 -2.88
CA SER A 46 -2.99 13.55 -3.79
C SER A 46 -2.65 12.10 -3.42
N VAL A 47 -2.63 11.76 -2.14
CA VAL A 47 -2.40 10.39 -1.65
C VAL A 47 -3.57 9.49 -2.06
N ILE A 48 -4.81 9.93 -1.87
CA ILE A 48 -6.01 9.18 -2.25
C ILE A 48 -6.05 8.95 -3.77
N MET A 49 -5.76 9.99 -4.57
CA MET A 49 -5.69 9.86 -6.03
C MET A 49 -4.62 8.88 -6.47
N GLN A 50 -3.42 8.93 -5.89
CA GLN A 50 -2.34 8.00 -6.20
C GLN A 50 -2.68 6.56 -5.81
N ILE A 51 -3.35 6.33 -4.67
CA ILE A 51 -3.86 5.00 -4.30
C ILE A 51 -4.84 4.48 -5.36
N ASN A 52 -5.79 5.31 -5.80
CA ASN A 52 -6.75 4.93 -6.83
C ASN A 52 -6.04 4.56 -8.16
N ALA A 53 -5.11 5.39 -8.61
CA ALA A 53 -4.34 5.14 -9.82
C ALA A 53 -3.52 3.84 -9.72
N THR A 54 -2.88 3.59 -8.59
CA THR A 54 -2.07 2.39 -8.35
C THR A 54 -2.91 1.11 -8.29
N LEU A 55 -4.11 1.15 -7.71
CA LEU A 55 -5.03 0.01 -7.72
C LEU A 55 -5.40 -0.38 -9.16
N VAL A 56 -5.73 0.60 -10.01
CA VAL A 56 -6.05 0.38 -11.43
C VAL A 56 -4.83 -0.13 -12.18
N LYS A 57 -3.69 0.54 -12.04
CA LYS A 57 -2.43 0.18 -12.70
C LYS A 57 -1.98 -1.24 -12.34
N GLY A 58 -2.07 -1.60 -11.07
CA GLY A 58 -1.77 -2.95 -10.57
C GLY A 58 -2.83 -4.00 -10.91
N LYS A 59 -3.84 -3.67 -11.73
CA LYS A 59 -4.91 -4.57 -12.15
C LYS A 59 -5.67 -5.19 -10.98
N ALA A 60 -6.00 -4.41 -9.95
CA ALA A 60 -6.77 -4.88 -8.79
C ALA A 60 -8.08 -5.57 -9.21
N ARG A 61 -8.41 -6.71 -8.59
CA ARG A 61 -9.67 -7.45 -8.81
C ARG A 61 -10.30 -7.86 -7.49
N VAL A 62 -11.62 -7.81 -7.43
CA VAL A 62 -12.39 -8.30 -6.27
C VAL A 62 -12.31 -9.82 -6.20
N GLN A 63 -11.96 -10.35 -5.02
CA GLN A 63 -12.00 -11.78 -4.73
C GLN A 63 -13.33 -12.15 -4.04
N PHE A 64 -14.32 -12.56 -4.83
CA PHE A 64 -15.70 -12.79 -4.33
C PHE A 64 -15.86 -13.93 -3.32
N GLY A 65 -15.00 -14.96 -3.36
CA GLY A 65 -15.03 -16.10 -2.44
C GLY A 65 -14.14 -15.95 -1.21
N ALA A 66 -13.50 -14.80 -1.03
CA ALA A 66 -12.46 -14.65 -0.04
C ALA A 66 -13.06 -14.35 1.35
N ASN A 67 -12.48 -14.93 2.41
CA ASN A 67 -12.94 -14.71 3.78
C ASN A 67 -12.80 -13.22 4.16
N LYS A 68 -13.90 -12.54 4.49
CA LYS A 68 -13.90 -11.11 4.83
C LYS A 68 -13.01 -10.76 6.04
N ASN A 69 -12.80 -11.68 6.97
CA ASN A 69 -11.96 -11.48 8.15
C ASN A 69 -10.45 -11.56 7.86
N GLN A 70 -10.06 -11.79 6.59
CA GLN A 70 -8.65 -11.85 6.22
C GLN A 70 -7.95 -10.49 6.28
N TYR A 71 -8.70 -9.39 6.10
CA TYR A 71 -8.18 -8.03 6.23
C TYR A 71 -8.45 -7.50 7.62
N ASN A 72 -7.38 -7.14 8.33
CA ASN A 72 -7.45 -6.53 9.65
C ASN A 72 -6.15 -5.75 9.92
N LEU A 73 -6.20 -4.89 10.94
CA LEU A 73 -5.10 -3.99 11.27
C LEU A 73 -3.79 -4.74 11.56
N ALA A 74 -3.83 -5.78 12.39
CA ALA A 74 -2.64 -6.52 12.80
C ALA A 74 -1.92 -7.18 11.62
N ARG A 75 -2.67 -7.83 10.72
CA ARG A 75 -2.10 -8.44 9.51
C ARG A 75 -1.56 -7.41 8.53
N ALA A 76 -2.25 -6.29 8.35
CA ALA A 76 -1.77 -5.21 7.48
C ALA A 76 -0.45 -4.63 8.02
N GLN A 77 -0.36 -4.37 9.33
CA GLN A 77 0.87 -3.87 9.95
C GLN A 77 2.03 -4.87 9.81
N GLN A 78 1.76 -6.16 10.00
CA GLN A 78 2.75 -7.20 9.78
C GLN A 78 3.28 -7.20 8.34
N SER A 79 2.40 -7.18 7.34
CA SER A 79 2.79 -7.15 5.93
C SER A 79 3.55 -5.87 5.56
N TYR A 80 3.13 -4.71 6.07
CA TYR A 80 3.85 -3.46 5.89
C TYR A 80 5.27 -3.51 6.45
N ASN A 81 5.43 -3.97 7.69
CA ASN A 81 6.74 -4.07 8.34
C ASN A 81 7.70 -5.00 7.57
N SER A 82 7.21 -6.13 7.07
CA SER A 82 8.02 -7.04 6.24
C SER A 82 8.46 -6.40 4.93
N ILE A 83 7.59 -5.63 4.27
CA ILE A 83 7.87 -5.02 2.97
C ILE A 83 8.85 -3.85 3.08
N VAL A 84 8.69 -2.98 4.09
CA VAL A 84 9.63 -1.87 4.32
C VAL A 84 11.05 -2.40 4.51
N GLN A 85 11.23 -3.47 5.29
CA GLN A 85 12.55 -4.09 5.49
C GLN A 85 13.17 -4.66 4.21
N ILE A 86 12.34 -5.16 3.29
CA ILE A 86 12.81 -5.70 2.00
C ILE A 86 13.22 -4.55 1.07
N HIS A 87 12.41 -3.49 0.98
CA HIS A 87 12.70 -2.36 0.10
C HIS A 87 13.80 -1.44 0.61
N GLU A 88 14.02 -1.35 1.93
CA GLU A 88 15.20 -0.65 2.48
C GLU A 88 16.52 -1.24 1.95
N LYS A 89 16.54 -2.55 1.65
CA LYS A 89 17.73 -3.23 1.12
C LYS A 89 17.83 -3.18 -0.41
N ASN A 90 16.69 -3.27 -1.09
CA ASN A 90 16.63 -3.51 -2.55
C ASN A 90 16.20 -2.27 -3.36
N GLY A 91 15.76 -1.21 -2.70
CA GLY A 91 15.15 -0.04 -3.34
C GLY A 91 13.67 -0.23 -3.65
N TRP A 92 13.00 0.89 -3.91
CA TRP A 92 11.62 0.94 -4.39
C TRP A 92 11.61 1.03 -5.93
N TYR A 93 10.79 0.19 -6.55
CA TYR A 93 10.48 0.24 -7.98
C TYR A 93 8.98 0.11 -8.12
N THR A 94 8.27 1.19 -7.84
CA THR A 94 6.82 1.26 -8.02
C THR A 94 6.51 2.52 -8.82
N PRO A 95 6.14 2.39 -10.11
CA PRO A 95 5.92 1.14 -10.83
C PRO A 95 7.21 0.34 -11.16
N PRO A 96 7.10 -0.99 -11.39
CA PRO A 96 8.21 -1.84 -11.80
C PRO A 96 8.94 -1.31 -13.05
N LYS A 97 10.24 -1.65 -13.18
CA LYS A 97 11.12 -1.17 -14.28
C LYS A 97 10.60 -1.47 -15.69
N GLU A 98 9.76 -2.49 -15.83
CA GLU A 98 9.16 -2.94 -17.09
C GLU A 98 8.06 -2.00 -17.62
N ASP A 99 7.65 -1.00 -16.84
CA ASP A 99 6.64 0.01 -17.23
C ASP A 99 7.24 1.26 -17.90
N GLY A 100 8.51 1.23 -18.34
CA GLY A 100 9.24 2.36 -18.94
C GLY A 100 9.91 2.02 -20.28
#